data_AF-A0A9D5X265-F1
#
_entry.id   AF-A0A9D5X265-F1
#
_cell.length_a   1.000
_cell.length_b   1.000
_cell.length_c   1.000
_cell.angle_alpha   90.00
_cell.angle_beta   90.00
_cell.angle_gamma   90.00
#
_symmetry.space_group_name_H-M   'P 1'
#
loop_
_entity.id
_entity.type
_entity.pdbx_description
1 polymer ?
#
loop_
_entity_poly.entity_id
_entity_poly.type
_entity_poly.pdbx_seq_one_letter_code
_entity_poly.pdbx_strand_id
1 'polypeptide(L)'
;EYIPKKTREGNPVTVRVPLNSKAKTILARYKDYEGKKLFPFISEQKYNIAIKRIFQEAGVDRIVTILDPLTHEEVKRPIYEVASSHLARRTFIGNIYKKVKDPNLVSALSGHKEGSKAFRRYRDIDEEMKKDLVKLLD
;
A
#
# COMPACT_ATOMS: atom_id res chain seq x y z
N GLU A 1 -2.76 10.51 14.58
CA GLU A 1 -1.29 10.66 14.45
C GLU A 1 -0.64 9.42 15.06
N TYR A 2 0.59 9.07 14.66
CA TYR A 2 1.29 7.93 15.29
C TYR A 2 2.82 8.09 15.19
N ILE A 3 3.56 7.42 16.08
CA ILE A 3 5.02 7.33 16.02
C ILE A 3 5.38 5.99 15.37
N PRO A 4 6.04 5.97 14.19
CA PRO A 4 6.47 4.74 13.55
C PRO A 4 7.47 3.95 14.42
N LYS A 5 7.33 2.62 14.47
CA LYS A 5 8.22 1.75 15.26
C LYS A 5 9.71 1.97 14.95
N LYS A 6 10.05 2.20 13.68
CA LYS A 6 11.42 2.41 13.20
C LYS A 6 12.12 3.69 13.70
N THR A 7 11.35 4.69 14.13
CA THR A 7 11.86 5.97 14.67
C THR A 7 11.59 6.09 16.16
N ARG A 8 10.99 5.07 16.77
CA ARG A 8 10.59 5.10 18.18
C ARG A 8 11.80 5.18 19.12
N GLU A 9 12.90 4.56 18.74
CA GLU A 9 14.17 4.60 19.46
C GLU A 9 15.11 5.56 18.74
N GLY A 10 15.60 6.59 19.43
CA GLY A 10 16.44 7.65 18.88
C GLY A 10 15.67 8.96 18.69
N ASN A 11 15.13 9.21 17.49
CA ASN A 11 14.43 10.46 17.18
C ASN A 11 12.96 10.19 16.77
N PRO A 12 12.02 10.24 17.74
CA PRO A 12 10.62 9.93 17.49
C PRO A 12 9.96 10.98 16.61
N VAL A 13 9.76 10.62 15.34
CA VAL A 13 9.01 11.43 14.40
C VAL A 13 7.52 11.09 14.50
N THR A 14 6.69 12.09 14.80
CA THR A 14 5.23 11.96 14.74
C THR A 14 4.76 12.09 13.31
N VAL A 15 4.01 11.10 12.83
CA VAL A 15 3.44 11.08 11.47
C VAL A 15 1.94 11.35 11.53
N ARG A 16 1.50 12.28 10.67
CA ARG A 16 0.09 12.62 10.45
C ARG A 16 -0.33 12.13 9.07
N VAL A 17 -1.39 11.31 9.02
CA VAL A 17 -1.97 10.84 7.76
C VAL A 17 -3.42 11.29 7.72
N PRO A 18 -3.80 12.21 6.81
CA PRO A 18 -5.19 12.61 6.63
C PRO A 18 -6.08 11.44 6.19
N LEU A 19 -7.28 11.38 6.73
CA LEU A 19 -8.25 10.33 6.39
C LEU A 19 -9.20 10.82 5.28
N ASN A 20 -9.30 10.03 4.21
CA ASN A 20 -10.30 10.26 3.16
C ASN A 20 -11.71 9.83 3.61
N SER A 21 -12.72 10.16 2.80
CA SER A 21 -14.13 9.84 3.08
C SER A 21 -14.38 8.34 3.30
N LYS A 22 -13.72 7.47 2.52
CA LYS A 22 -13.81 6.01 2.66
C LYS A 22 -13.27 5.55 4.03
N ALA A 23 -12.11 6.06 4.45
CA ALA A 23 -11.52 5.74 5.75
C ALA A 23 -12.41 6.22 6.90
N LYS A 24 -12.97 7.43 6.80
CA LYS A 24 -13.95 7.95 7.78
C LYS A 24 -15.20 7.08 7.86
N THR A 25 -15.70 6.60 6.72
CA THR A 25 -16.85 5.68 6.66
C THR A 25 -16.55 4.36 7.37
N ILE A 26 -15.36 3.80 7.17
CA ILE A 26 -14.94 2.58 7.86
C ILE A 26 -14.91 2.83 9.37
N LEU A 27 -14.32 3.93 9.83
CA LEU A 27 -14.29 4.28 11.26
C LEU A 27 -15.68 4.42 11.87
N ALA A 28 -16.62 5.05 11.15
CA ALA A 28 -17.98 5.21 11.62
C ALA A 28 -18.70 3.88 11.87
N ARG A 29 -18.37 2.81 11.12
CA ARG A 29 -18.94 1.46 11.33
C ARG A 29 -18.49 0.81 12.65
N TYR A 30 -17.38 1.28 13.22
CA TYR A 30 -16.82 0.77 14.47
C TYR A 30 -16.92 1.79 15.60
N LYS A 31 -17.81 2.79 15.50
CA LYS A 31 -17.97 3.85 16.52
C LYS A 31 -18.33 3.30 17.90
N ASP A 32 -19.09 2.19 17.95
CA ASP A 32 -19.56 1.54 19.17
C ASP A 32 -18.65 0.37 19.59
N TYR A 33 -17.46 0.23 18.97
CA TYR A 33 -16.50 -0.81 19.33
C TYR A 33 -15.72 -0.42 20.60
N GLU A 34 -15.94 -1.15 21.69
CA GLU A 34 -15.33 -0.87 23.00
C GLU A 34 -13.91 -1.43 23.18
N GLY A 35 -13.29 -1.96 22.11
CA GLY A 35 -11.94 -2.52 22.21
C GLY A 35 -10.86 -1.46 22.41
N LYS A 36 -9.72 -1.86 22.98
CA LYS A 36 -8.55 -0.98 23.21
C LYS A 36 -7.90 -0.43 21.92
N LYS A 37 -8.27 -0.96 20.75
CA LYS A 37 -7.71 -0.59 19.44
C LYS A 37 -8.80 -0.02 18.55
N LEU A 38 -8.40 0.68 17.49
CA LEU A 38 -9.31 1.32 16.54
C LEU A 38 -10.25 0.33 15.81
N PHE A 39 -9.80 -0.91 15.62
CA PHE A 39 -10.54 -1.97 14.97
C PHE A 39 -10.36 -3.29 15.73
N PRO A 40 -11.31 -4.24 15.61
CA PRO A 40 -11.11 -5.61 16.04
C PRO A 40 -9.81 -6.17 15.46
N PHE A 41 -8.92 -6.60 16.35
CA PHE A 41 -7.61 -7.07 15.94
C PHE A 41 -7.65 -8.58 15.66
N ILE A 42 -7.19 -8.95 14.47
CA ILE A 42 -6.93 -10.35 14.09
C ILE A 42 -5.45 -10.53 13.76
N SER A 43 -4.97 -11.78 13.78
CA SER A 43 -3.59 -12.06 13.37
C SER A 43 -3.36 -11.68 11.91
N GLU A 44 -2.13 -11.28 11.58
CA GLU A 44 -1.75 -10.92 10.21
C GLU A 44 -2.01 -12.07 9.22
N GLN A 45 -1.80 -13.32 9.67
CA GLN A 45 -2.11 -14.51 8.89
C GLN A 45 -3.60 -14.58 8.51
N LYS A 46 -4.51 -14.42 9.50
CA LYS A 46 -5.96 -14.40 9.26
C LYS A 46 -6.38 -13.23 8.38
N TYR A 47 -5.76 -12.06 8.57
CA TYR A 47 -6.01 -10.89 7.74
C TYR A 47 -5.62 -11.13 6.27
N ASN A 48 -4.45 -11.73 6.03
CA ASN A 48 -4.02 -12.07 4.68
C ASN A 48 -4.91 -13.15 4.06
N ILE A 49 -5.33 -14.18 4.80
CA ILE A 49 -6.31 -15.18 4.32
C ILE A 49 -7.60 -14.50 3.86
N ALA A 50 -8.14 -13.57 4.66
CA ALA A 50 -9.34 -12.83 4.30
C ALA A 50 -9.15 -11.98 3.02
N ILE A 51 -7.98 -11.34 2.85
CA ILE A 51 -7.65 -10.59 1.63
C ILE A 51 -7.66 -11.49 0.40
N LYS A 52 -7.01 -12.67 0.47
CA LYS A 52 -6.98 -13.62 -0.66
C LYS A 52 -8.38 -14.06 -1.06
N ARG A 53 -9.23 -14.36 -0.05
CA ARG A 53 -10.62 -14.74 -0.27
C ARG A 53 -11.44 -13.63 -0.93
N ILE A 54 -11.31 -12.39 -0.47
CA ILE A 54 -11.98 -11.24 -1.09
C ILE A 54 -11.58 -11.07 -2.55
N PHE A 55 -10.28 -11.22 -2.87
CA PHE A 55 -9.82 -11.14 -4.26
C PHE A 55 -10.43 -12.24 -5.13
N GLN A 56 -10.47 -13.47 -4.61
CA GLN A 56 -11.05 -14.61 -5.31
C GLN A 56 -12.56 -14.43 -5.55
N GLU A 57 -13.32 -14.05 -4.52
CA GLU A 57 -14.77 -13.80 -4.61
C GLU A 57 -15.09 -12.61 -5.53
N ALA A 58 -14.20 -11.61 -5.62
CA ALA A 58 -14.34 -10.48 -6.51
C ALA A 58 -13.88 -10.75 -7.97
N GLY A 59 -13.44 -11.97 -8.29
CA GLY A 59 -12.94 -12.31 -9.63
C GLY A 59 -11.63 -11.62 -9.99
N VAL A 60 -10.81 -11.25 -9.00
CA VAL A 60 -9.49 -10.63 -9.22
C VAL A 60 -8.44 -11.75 -9.31
N ASP A 61 -8.34 -12.37 -10.48
CA ASP A 61 -7.63 -13.63 -10.70
C ASP A 61 -6.51 -13.56 -11.75
N ARG A 62 -6.21 -12.36 -12.28
CA ARG A 62 -5.13 -12.16 -13.26
C ARG A 62 -3.83 -12.86 -12.84
N ILE A 63 -3.19 -13.53 -13.79
CA ILE A 63 -1.92 -14.20 -13.57
C ILE A 63 -0.81 -13.17 -13.41
N VAL A 64 0.01 -13.35 -12.39
CA VAL A 64 1.22 -12.56 -12.12
C VAL A 64 2.43 -13.48 -12.03
N THR A 65 3.57 -13.00 -12.53
CA THR A 65 4.87 -13.64 -12.33
C THR A 65 5.45 -13.15 -11.01
N ILE A 66 5.83 -14.07 -10.14
CA ILE A 66 6.55 -13.78 -8.90
C ILE A 66 7.83 -14.63 -8.86
N LEU A 67 8.80 -14.20 -8.06
CA LEU A 67 9.95 -15.05 -7.72
C LEU A 67 9.56 -15.92 -6.52
N ASP A 68 9.76 -17.23 -6.65
CA ASP A 68 9.62 -18.15 -5.53
C ASP A 68 10.68 -17.80 -4.44
N PRO A 69 10.29 -17.56 -3.18
CA PRO A 69 11.25 -17.17 -2.14
C PRO A 69 12.30 -18.23 -1.82
N LEU A 70 12.02 -19.51 -2.13
CA LEU A 70 12.89 -20.64 -1.83
C LEU A 70 13.82 -20.92 -3.01
N THR A 71 13.26 -21.05 -4.22
CA THR A 71 14.04 -21.43 -5.41
C THR A 71 14.59 -20.23 -6.19
N HIS A 72 14.04 -19.03 -5.96
CA HIS A 72 14.32 -17.82 -6.75
C HIS A 72 13.96 -17.95 -8.24
N GLU A 73 13.17 -18.95 -8.61
CA GLU A 73 12.68 -19.13 -9.97
C GLU A 73 11.38 -18.35 -10.20
N GLU A 74 11.14 -17.97 -11.45
CA GLU A 74 9.90 -17.33 -11.84
C GLU A 74 8.75 -18.34 -11.83
N VAL A 75 7.72 -18.04 -11.04
CA VAL A 75 6.49 -18.82 -11.00
C VAL A 75 5.29 -17.93 -11.32
N LYS A 76 4.39 -18.47 -12.14
CA LYS A 76 3.12 -17.82 -12.50
C LYS A 76 2.04 -18.25 -11.52
N ARG A 77 1.38 -17.30 -10.87
CA ARG A 77 0.27 -17.54 -9.93
C ARG A 77 -0.85 -16.53 -10.14
N PRO A 78 -2.12 -16.88 -9.86
CA PRO A 78 -3.19 -15.89 -9.75
C PRO A 78 -2.87 -14.85 -8.67
N ILE A 79 -3.22 -13.58 -8.91
CA ILE A 79 -2.90 -12.50 -7.98
C ILE A 79 -3.51 -12.70 -6.58
N TYR A 80 -4.67 -13.36 -6.48
CA TYR A 80 -5.31 -13.64 -5.19
C TYR A 80 -4.45 -14.55 -4.31
N GLU A 81 -3.63 -15.45 -4.87
CA GLU A 81 -2.78 -16.35 -4.08
C GLU A 81 -1.62 -15.62 -3.39
N VAL A 82 -1.20 -14.51 -3.97
CA VAL A 82 -0.06 -13.70 -3.51
C VAL A 82 -0.52 -12.40 -2.85
N ALA A 83 -1.83 -12.15 -2.79
CA ALA A 83 -2.41 -10.97 -2.18
C ALA A 83 -2.15 -10.94 -0.66
N SER A 84 -1.82 -9.74 -0.16
CA SER A 84 -1.51 -9.48 1.25
C SER A 84 -1.79 -8.03 1.62
N SER A 85 -1.77 -7.74 2.91
CA SER A 85 -1.83 -6.36 3.43
C SER A 85 -0.79 -5.43 2.78
N HIS A 86 0.40 -5.96 2.47
CA HIS A 86 1.46 -5.21 1.82
C HIS A 86 1.10 -4.79 0.40
N LEU A 87 0.35 -5.62 -0.35
CA LEU A 87 -0.15 -5.27 -1.68
C LEU A 87 -1.03 -4.01 -1.65
N ALA A 88 -1.88 -3.87 -0.62
CA ALA A 88 -2.71 -2.67 -0.45
C ALA A 88 -1.85 -1.41 -0.27
N ARG A 89 -0.80 -1.50 0.55
CA ARG A 89 0.16 -0.39 0.75
C ARG A 89 0.91 -0.04 -0.53
N ARG A 90 1.43 -1.04 -1.26
CA ARG A 90 2.13 -0.84 -2.54
C ARG A 90 1.22 -0.15 -3.56
N THR A 91 -0.01 -0.64 -3.68
CA THR A 91 -1.02 -0.11 -4.60
C THR A 91 -1.41 1.32 -4.25
N PHE A 92 -1.61 1.62 -2.96
CA PHE A 92 -1.88 2.98 -2.48
C PHE A 92 -0.77 3.95 -2.88
N ILE A 93 0.49 3.57 -2.67
CA ILE A 93 1.65 4.41 -3.01
C ILE A 93 1.74 4.63 -4.52
N GLY A 94 1.65 3.55 -5.32
CA GLY A 94 1.71 3.65 -6.77
C GLY A 94 0.60 4.52 -7.36
N ASN A 95 -0.64 4.37 -6.87
CA ASN A 95 -1.78 5.16 -7.33
C ASN A 95 -1.63 6.65 -7.02
N ILE A 96 -1.09 7.01 -5.85
CA ILE A 96 -0.85 8.42 -5.52
C ILE A 96 0.30 8.97 -6.34
N TYR A 97 1.37 8.19 -6.54
CA TYR A 97 2.50 8.62 -7.35
C TYR A 97 2.07 8.94 -8.79
N LYS A 98 1.24 8.11 -9.41
CA LYS A 98 0.67 8.39 -10.75
C LYS A 98 -0.07 9.72 -10.82
N LYS A 99 -0.73 10.15 -9.73
CA LYS A 99 -1.54 11.38 -9.68
C LYS A 99 -0.72 12.64 -9.36
N VAL A 100 0.14 12.55 -8.36
CA VAL A 100 0.86 13.73 -7.82
C VAL A 100 2.20 13.91 -8.52
N LYS A 101 2.83 12.83 -9.00
CA LYS A 101 4.16 12.77 -9.63
C LYS A 101 5.32 13.40 -8.83
N ASP A 102 5.06 14.00 -7.67
CA ASP A 102 6.05 14.52 -6.71
C ASP A 102 6.51 13.41 -5.74
N PRO A 103 7.77 12.95 -5.82
CA PRO A 103 8.29 11.94 -4.92
C PRO A 103 8.34 12.37 -3.44
N ASN A 104 8.53 13.65 -3.15
CA ASN A 104 8.69 14.15 -1.79
C ASN A 104 7.35 14.10 -1.06
N LEU A 105 6.28 14.62 -1.67
CA LEU A 105 4.93 14.58 -1.10
C LEU A 105 4.45 13.14 -0.85
N VAL A 106 4.67 12.25 -1.81
CA VAL A 106 4.25 10.84 -1.69
C VAL A 106 5.10 10.10 -0.65
N SER A 107 6.39 10.41 -0.53
CA SER A 107 7.25 9.82 0.51
C SER A 107 6.81 10.21 1.92
N ALA A 108 6.42 11.48 2.13
CA ALA A 108 5.94 11.98 3.42
C ALA A 108 4.63 11.30 3.82
N LEU A 109 3.66 11.22 2.90
CA LEU A 109 2.37 10.57 3.15
C LEU A 109 2.49 9.07 3.42
N SER A 110 3.39 8.40 2.70
CA SER A 110 3.64 6.98 2.88
C SER A 110 4.59 6.66 4.03
N GLY A 111 5.21 7.67 4.66
CA GLY A 111 6.16 7.49 5.76
C GLY A 111 7.48 6.82 5.33
N HIS A 112 7.89 6.98 4.07
CA HIS A 112 9.23 6.58 3.61
C HIS A 112 10.26 7.64 3.99
N LYS A 113 11.51 7.23 4.21
CA LYS A 113 12.61 8.20 4.30
C LYS A 113 12.83 8.79 2.91
N GLU A 114 13.02 10.10 2.84
CA GLU A 114 13.36 10.80 1.60
C GLU A 114 14.57 10.13 0.93
N GLY A 115 14.50 9.95 -0.39
CA GLY A 115 15.55 9.28 -1.17
C GLY A 115 15.72 7.77 -0.93
N SER A 116 14.88 7.12 -0.11
CA SER A 116 15.06 5.70 0.22
C SER A 116 15.01 4.78 -1.01
N LYS A 117 15.91 3.77 -1.05
CA LYS A 117 15.92 2.75 -2.11
C LYS A 117 14.55 2.04 -2.22
N ALA A 118 13.89 1.84 -1.08
CA ALA A 118 12.57 1.21 -0.98
C ALA A 118 11.44 2.01 -1.66
N PHE A 119 11.61 3.31 -1.90
CA PHE A 119 10.64 4.13 -2.59
C PHE A 119 10.93 4.26 -4.10
N ARG A 120 12.17 4.03 -4.53
CA ARG A 120 12.57 4.18 -5.94
C ARG A 120 11.77 3.32 -6.91
N ARG A 121 11.39 2.11 -6.49
CA ARG A 121 10.52 1.17 -7.23
C ARG A 121 9.12 1.68 -7.57
N TYR A 122 8.70 2.85 -7.07
CA TYR A 122 7.45 3.50 -7.48
C TYR A 122 7.69 4.67 -8.44
N ARG A 123 8.96 5.06 -8.66
CA ARG A 123 9.37 6.16 -9.54
C ARG A 123 9.69 5.70 -10.95
N ASP A 124 9.67 4.38 -11.22
CA ASP A 124 9.98 3.86 -12.53
C ASP A 124 9.00 4.49 -13.54
N ILE A 125 9.55 5.26 -14.46
CA ILE A 125 8.80 6.03 -15.46
C ILE A 125 8.23 5.02 -16.44
N ASP A 126 6.92 4.75 -16.35
CA ASP A 126 6.23 3.94 -17.35
C ASP A 126 5.96 4.76 -18.63
N GLU A 127 5.81 4.08 -19.76
CA GLU A 127 5.54 4.72 -21.07
C GLU A 127 4.22 5.51 -21.07
N GLU A 128 3.27 5.12 -20.23
CA GLU A 128 2.01 5.82 -20.01
C GLU A 128 2.26 7.21 -19.39
N MET A 129 3.10 7.29 -18.35
CA MET A 129 3.50 8.56 -17.73
C MET A 129 4.20 9.50 -18.69
N LYS A 130 5.06 9.00 -19.60
CA LYS A 130 5.70 9.82 -20.64
C LYS A 130 4.67 10.39 -21.60
N LYS A 131 3.75 9.56 -22.10
CA LYS A 131 2.67 10.00 -22.99
C LYS A 131 1.79 11.05 -22.34
N ASP A 132 1.43 10.87 -21.07
CA ASP A 132 0.63 11.83 -20.32
C ASP A 132 1.35 13.17 -20.10
N LEU A 133 2.68 13.16 -19.95
CA LEU A 133 3.46 14.40 -19.83
C LEU A 133 3.53 15.18 -21.14
N VAL A 134 3.67 14.50 -22.27
CA VAL A 134 3.66 15.15 -23.60
C VAL A 134 2.30 15.79 -23.87
N LYS A 135 1.20 15.11 -23.55
CA LYS A 135 -0.17 15.64 -23.70
C LYS A 135 -0.47 16.90 -22.88
N LEU A 136 0.33 17.22 -21.85
CA LEU A 136 0.15 18.46 -21.07
C LEU A 136 0.74 19.68 -21.77
N LEU A 137 1.52 19.49 -22.84
CA LEU A 137 2.11 20.54 -23.65
C LEU A 137 1.24 20.92 -24.86
N ASP A 138 0.21 20.12 -25.15
CA ASP A 138 -0.83 20.38 -26.14
C ASP A 138 -2.04 21.09 -25.49
#